data_AF-A0A1G5I6W0-F1
#
_entry.id   AF-A0A1G5I6W0-F1
#
_cell.length_a   1.000
_cell.length_b   1.000
_cell.length_c   1.000
_cell.angle_alpha   90.00
_cell.angle_beta   90.00
_cell.angle_gamma   90.00
#
_symmetry.space_group_name_H-M   'P 1'
#
loop_
_entity.id
_entity.type
_entity.pdbx_description
1 polymer ?
#
loop_
_entity_poly.entity_id
_entity_poly.type
_entity_poly.pdbx_seq_one_letter_code
_entity_poly.pdbx_strand_id
1 'polypeptide(L)'
;MATIYVSTTGSDSNSGASGSPVKTISKASQLAKAGDTVLVGAGTYKGLVTISSSGSASAPITYKPVDGAKVIIDGAGTPTNSSLVTISGNYVVFQGFEVQNAQRTGISLWESHDVKVLNNKVHDSVRAGIFSGASSVGTSYNNVIEGNEVWNNVKENTSKNSSSGWAQAIGAYASDNLTIRNNKSYDNWGEGIGVQSSMNAKILNNTTHDNFSVNIYLDNAQAAVVQGNTVYTTNDTTYYRNGKAAWGIRIANEHVDRPLPSKDIVITNNVLAGSGEIGYGAYEANTGLINPKIENNTFYSSYTQIPNLENGGTPAPTPTPTPTPLPPIDNPVTAADDFYSATEDTVLTVAASKGVLANDTAADGGKAAVAGTFATAKGGSVKLNADGSFSYTPKADFFGSDSFTYTVKDADGDTDIGTVTFSVADVAETPSTPLPPTAPTTPSTPTPTPTPVKTINGTSRSNSLNGTSGNDKIDGKGGNDKINGKGGNDILIGGSGKDTFTFDTKLGSTNVDVIVDFKSGQDIIDLNDSVFTKLKVGKLSASAFVVGEKALDASDRIIYNNKTGDLYYDADGSGSGEAVKFATIENKVKLSAYDFYVI
;
A
#
# COMPACT_ATOMS: atom_id res chain seq x y z
N MET A 1 -31.07 -1.80 15.51
CA MET A 1 -31.14 -2.49 14.21
C MET A 1 -32.60 -2.72 13.90
N ALA A 2 -33.14 -1.93 12.99
CA ALA A 2 -34.49 -2.04 12.48
C ALA A 2 -34.46 -2.53 11.03
N THR A 3 -35.60 -3.04 10.56
CA THR A 3 -35.79 -3.38 9.15
C THR A 3 -36.71 -2.35 8.50
N ILE A 4 -36.25 -1.76 7.40
CA ILE A 4 -36.99 -0.81 6.58
C ILE A 4 -37.44 -1.52 5.31
N TYR A 5 -38.72 -1.48 5.00
CA TYR A 5 -39.32 -2.19 3.88
C TYR A 5 -39.58 -1.25 2.71
N VAL A 6 -39.17 -1.67 1.51
CA VAL A 6 -39.41 -0.98 0.24
C VAL A 6 -40.30 -1.84 -0.65
N SER A 7 -41.31 -1.25 -1.27
CA SER A 7 -42.20 -1.93 -2.21
C SER A 7 -42.58 -1.03 -3.37
N THR A 8 -42.72 -1.58 -4.58
CA THR A 8 -43.23 -0.87 -5.76
C THR A 8 -44.64 -0.30 -5.57
N THR A 9 -45.44 -0.89 -4.68
CA THR A 9 -46.78 -0.42 -4.29
C THR A 9 -46.79 0.46 -3.04
N GLY A 10 -45.62 0.75 -2.45
CA GLY A 10 -45.47 1.60 -1.28
C GLY A 10 -45.65 3.09 -1.58
N SER A 11 -45.42 3.93 -0.55
CA SER A 11 -45.45 5.39 -0.65
C SER A 11 -44.29 5.99 0.14
N ASP A 12 -43.58 6.98 -0.41
CA ASP A 12 -42.46 7.63 0.30
C ASP A 12 -42.89 8.53 1.47
N SER A 13 -44.20 8.70 1.66
CA SER A 13 -44.77 9.27 2.88
C SER A 13 -44.91 8.25 4.02
N ASN A 14 -44.72 6.96 3.75
CA ASN A 14 -44.85 5.89 4.74
C ASN A 14 -43.64 5.85 5.69
N SER A 15 -43.83 5.14 6.81
CA SER A 15 -42.79 5.02 7.86
C SER A 15 -41.67 4.04 7.52
N GLY A 16 -41.86 3.14 6.55
CA GLY A 16 -40.91 2.07 6.22
C GLY A 16 -41.08 0.80 7.06
N ALA A 17 -42.12 0.70 7.89
CA ALA A 17 -42.48 -0.54 8.59
C ALA A 17 -43.06 -1.59 7.61
N SER A 18 -43.11 -2.88 8.01
CA SER A 18 -43.59 -3.96 7.14
C SER A 18 -45.02 -3.75 6.60
N GLY A 19 -45.91 -3.21 7.42
CA GLY A 19 -47.29 -2.83 7.02
C GLY A 19 -47.41 -1.45 6.37
N SER A 20 -46.32 -0.69 6.27
CA SER A 20 -46.27 0.66 5.71
C SER A 20 -44.92 0.87 4.99
N PRO A 21 -44.66 0.14 3.89
CA PRO A 21 -43.39 0.20 3.19
C PRO A 21 -43.23 1.51 2.43
N VAL A 22 -42.01 2.03 2.35
CA VAL A 22 -41.70 3.17 1.47
C VAL A 22 -41.67 2.72 0.01
N LYS A 23 -41.77 3.67 -0.93
CA LYS A 23 -41.80 3.35 -2.37
C LYS A 23 -40.40 3.21 -2.96
N THR A 24 -39.47 4.06 -2.53
CA THR A 24 -38.14 4.17 -3.11
C THR A 24 -37.04 3.75 -2.15
N ILE A 25 -35.96 3.19 -2.72
CA ILE A 25 -34.74 2.86 -1.98
C ILE A 25 -34.09 4.14 -1.44
N SER A 26 -34.14 5.24 -2.18
CA SER A 26 -33.64 6.55 -1.74
C SER A 26 -34.36 7.03 -0.46
N LYS A 27 -35.69 6.87 -0.39
CA LYS A 27 -36.43 7.21 0.82
C LYS A 27 -36.06 6.29 1.99
N ALA A 28 -35.91 5.00 1.75
CA ALA A 28 -35.43 4.08 2.78
C ALA A 28 -34.03 4.44 3.28
N SER A 29 -33.14 4.87 2.40
CA SER A 29 -31.81 5.35 2.80
C SER A 29 -31.90 6.53 3.75
N GLN A 30 -32.78 7.50 3.50
CA GLN A 30 -32.95 8.66 4.39
C GLN A 30 -33.44 8.27 5.80
N LEU A 31 -34.14 7.13 5.92
CA LEU A 31 -34.66 6.63 7.20
C LEU A 31 -33.66 5.73 7.93
N ALA A 32 -32.76 5.07 7.18
CA ALA A 32 -31.83 4.08 7.70
C ALA A 32 -30.78 4.69 8.64
N LYS A 33 -30.47 3.95 9.70
CA LYS A 33 -29.41 4.24 10.67
C LYS A 33 -28.42 3.08 10.72
N ALA A 34 -27.26 3.29 11.33
CA ALA A 34 -26.23 2.26 11.48
C ALA A 34 -26.81 0.95 12.05
N GLY A 35 -26.49 -0.17 11.38
CA GLY A 35 -26.96 -1.52 11.70
C GLY A 35 -28.35 -1.86 11.17
N ASP A 36 -29.05 -0.95 10.50
CA ASP A 36 -30.36 -1.25 9.91
C ASP A 36 -30.23 -2.06 8.62
N THR A 37 -31.30 -2.77 8.29
CA THR A 37 -31.44 -3.48 7.01
C THR A 37 -32.59 -2.89 6.21
N VAL A 38 -32.34 -2.49 4.97
CA VAL A 38 -33.34 -2.13 3.98
C VAL A 38 -33.68 -3.37 3.13
N LEU A 39 -34.89 -3.90 3.30
CA LEU A 39 -35.40 -5.03 2.53
C LEU A 39 -36.29 -4.54 1.38
N VAL A 40 -35.90 -4.90 0.16
CA VAL A 40 -36.58 -4.46 -1.06
C VAL A 40 -37.42 -5.59 -1.64
N GLY A 41 -38.73 -5.38 -1.73
CA GLY A 41 -39.67 -6.33 -2.32
C GLY A 41 -39.51 -6.46 -3.83
N ALA A 42 -39.94 -7.58 -4.39
CA ALA A 42 -39.82 -7.88 -5.81
C ALA A 42 -40.42 -6.80 -6.72
N GLY A 43 -39.82 -6.62 -7.90
CA GLY A 43 -40.32 -5.73 -8.94
C GLY A 43 -39.26 -4.85 -9.57
N THR A 44 -39.71 -3.97 -10.46
CA THR A 44 -38.88 -3.00 -11.16
C THR A 44 -39.03 -1.62 -10.55
N TYR A 45 -37.93 -1.07 -10.06
CA TYR A 45 -37.82 0.27 -9.49
C TYR A 45 -37.20 1.18 -10.53
N LYS A 46 -37.94 2.22 -10.92
CA LYS A 46 -37.51 3.21 -11.91
C LYS A 46 -37.03 4.48 -11.21
N GLY A 47 -36.00 5.10 -11.78
CA GLY A 47 -35.45 6.35 -11.27
C GLY A 47 -34.12 6.17 -10.51
N LEU A 48 -33.52 7.30 -10.16
CA LEU A 48 -32.22 7.33 -9.49
C LEU A 48 -32.32 6.87 -8.03
N VAL A 49 -31.33 6.09 -7.61
CA VAL A 49 -31.17 5.63 -6.23
C VAL A 49 -29.98 6.37 -5.59
N THR A 50 -30.23 6.99 -4.45
CA THR A 50 -29.18 7.65 -3.65
C THR A 50 -29.10 7.03 -2.28
N ILE A 51 -27.91 6.56 -1.92
CA ILE A 51 -27.59 5.97 -0.63
C ILE A 51 -26.53 6.86 0.04
N SER A 52 -26.99 7.79 0.89
CA SER A 52 -26.14 8.78 1.55
C SER A 52 -25.96 8.53 3.04
N SER A 53 -26.77 7.67 3.64
CA SER A 53 -26.68 7.35 5.06
C SER A 53 -25.52 6.39 5.30
N SER A 54 -24.78 6.62 6.39
CA SER A 54 -23.61 5.82 6.75
C SER A 54 -23.93 4.89 7.91
N GLY A 55 -23.35 3.68 7.87
CA GLY A 55 -23.28 2.79 9.01
C GLY A 55 -22.07 3.09 9.89
N SER A 56 -21.62 2.08 10.63
CA SER A 56 -20.33 2.07 11.32
C SER A 56 -19.62 0.74 11.08
N ALA A 57 -18.34 0.66 11.42
CA ALA A 57 -17.54 -0.56 11.31
C ALA A 57 -18.19 -1.78 12.00
N SER A 58 -18.84 -1.57 13.15
CA SER A 58 -19.54 -2.63 13.90
C SER A 58 -21.01 -2.80 13.52
N ALA A 59 -21.58 -1.87 12.74
CA ALA A 59 -23.00 -1.84 12.41
C ALA A 59 -23.21 -1.22 11.01
N PRO A 60 -22.85 -1.95 9.93
CA PRO A 60 -23.09 -1.47 8.57
C PRO A 60 -24.58 -1.42 8.24
N ILE A 61 -24.98 -0.53 7.32
CA ILE A 61 -26.34 -0.52 6.78
C ILE A 61 -26.40 -1.50 5.61
N THR A 62 -27.33 -2.44 5.63
CA THR A 62 -27.46 -3.45 4.57
C THR A 62 -28.68 -3.20 3.69
N TYR A 63 -28.50 -3.08 2.39
CA TYR A 63 -29.54 -3.00 1.37
C TYR A 63 -29.56 -4.32 0.62
N LYS A 64 -30.68 -5.04 0.67
CA LYS A 64 -30.84 -6.30 -0.05
C LYS A 64 -32.28 -6.54 -0.49
N PRO A 65 -32.51 -7.33 -1.55
CA PRO A 65 -33.83 -7.90 -1.81
C PRO A 65 -34.34 -8.72 -0.63
N VAL A 66 -35.67 -8.83 -0.52
CA VAL A 66 -36.29 -9.91 0.25
C VAL A 66 -35.79 -11.25 -0.31
N ASP A 67 -35.57 -12.24 0.54
CA ASP A 67 -34.98 -13.52 0.12
C ASP A 67 -35.82 -14.17 -1.01
N GLY A 68 -35.15 -14.50 -2.12
CA GLY A 68 -35.79 -15.05 -3.33
C GLY A 68 -36.49 -14.03 -4.24
N ALA A 69 -36.56 -12.75 -3.86
CA ALA A 69 -37.15 -11.70 -4.69
C ALA A 69 -36.21 -11.27 -5.81
N LYS A 70 -36.75 -11.18 -7.04
CA LYS A 70 -36.08 -10.49 -8.15
C LYS A 70 -36.37 -8.98 -8.05
N VAL A 71 -35.33 -8.19 -7.85
CA VAL A 71 -35.41 -6.72 -7.80
C VAL A 71 -34.56 -6.13 -8.91
N ILE A 72 -35.20 -5.35 -9.79
CA ILE A 72 -34.54 -4.67 -10.90
C ILE A 72 -34.57 -3.17 -10.63
N ILE A 73 -33.41 -2.50 -10.67
CA ILE A 73 -33.28 -1.06 -10.68
C ILE A 73 -33.01 -0.66 -12.13
N ASP A 74 -33.96 0.04 -12.74
CA ASP A 74 -33.96 0.34 -14.16
C ASP A 74 -33.79 1.85 -14.41
N GLY A 75 -32.68 2.20 -15.06
CA GLY A 75 -32.32 3.57 -15.42
C GLY A 75 -32.93 4.07 -16.72
N ALA A 76 -33.75 3.27 -17.40
CA ALA A 76 -34.41 3.70 -18.63
C ALA A 76 -35.24 4.98 -18.40
N GLY A 77 -34.88 6.05 -19.10
CA GLY A 77 -35.53 7.36 -19.00
C GLY A 77 -35.05 8.26 -17.86
N THR A 78 -33.98 7.90 -17.13
CA THR A 78 -33.32 8.84 -16.22
C THR A 78 -32.58 9.93 -17.00
N PRO A 79 -32.20 11.06 -16.37
CA PRO A 79 -31.45 12.11 -17.05
C PRO A 79 -30.15 11.58 -17.69
N THR A 80 -29.75 12.16 -18.82
CA THR A 80 -28.47 11.81 -19.45
C THR A 80 -27.30 12.06 -18.51
N ASN A 81 -26.24 11.25 -18.63
CA ASN A 81 -25.04 11.36 -17.79
C ASN A 81 -25.30 11.19 -16.27
N SER A 82 -26.37 10.50 -15.87
CA SER A 82 -26.65 10.19 -14.46
C SER A 82 -26.21 8.78 -14.06
N SER A 83 -25.54 8.67 -12.91
CA SER A 83 -25.27 7.36 -12.29
C SER A 83 -26.54 6.85 -11.62
N LEU A 84 -26.92 5.59 -11.87
CA LEU A 84 -28.23 5.06 -11.50
C LEU A 84 -28.34 4.79 -10.00
N VAL A 85 -27.35 4.09 -9.42
CA VAL A 85 -27.20 3.94 -7.97
C VAL A 85 -25.97 4.73 -7.54
N THR A 86 -26.15 5.73 -6.69
CA THR A 86 -25.05 6.53 -6.13
C THR A 86 -24.95 6.27 -4.64
N ILE A 87 -23.83 5.69 -4.21
CA ILE A 87 -23.50 5.42 -2.82
C ILE A 87 -22.41 6.41 -2.40
N SER A 88 -22.78 7.32 -1.49
CA SER A 88 -21.88 8.28 -0.85
C SER A 88 -21.80 8.09 0.67
N GLY A 89 -22.61 7.17 1.23
CA GLY A 89 -22.50 6.74 2.62
C GLY A 89 -21.40 5.71 2.83
N ASN A 90 -20.82 5.68 4.03
CA ASN A 90 -19.76 4.76 4.43
C ASN A 90 -20.33 3.56 5.21
N TYR A 91 -19.58 2.45 5.27
CA TYR A 91 -20.04 1.23 5.96
C TYR A 91 -21.42 0.75 5.47
N VAL A 92 -21.55 0.65 4.14
CA VAL A 92 -22.78 0.23 3.45
C VAL A 92 -22.55 -1.13 2.80
N VAL A 93 -23.53 -2.02 2.89
CA VAL A 93 -23.58 -3.25 2.11
C VAL A 93 -24.73 -3.15 1.12
N PHE A 94 -24.45 -3.20 -0.18
CA PHE A 94 -25.44 -3.17 -1.26
C PHE A 94 -25.36 -4.48 -2.05
N GLN A 95 -26.39 -5.32 -1.94
CA GLN A 95 -26.28 -6.70 -2.43
C GLN A 95 -27.51 -7.27 -3.12
N GLY A 96 -27.28 -8.11 -4.13
CA GLY A 96 -28.30 -8.98 -4.74
C GLY A 96 -29.23 -8.31 -5.76
N PHE A 97 -28.96 -7.10 -6.23
CA PHE A 97 -29.81 -6.37 -7.16
C PHE A 97 -29.44 -6.64 -8.63
N GLU A 98 -30.43 -6.56 -9.52
CA GLU A 98 -30.20 -6.37 -10.96
C GLU A 98 -30.29 -4.87 -11.26
N VAL A 99 -29.24 -4.29 -11.85
CA VAL A 99 -29.09 -2.87 -12.14
C VAL A 99 -28.84 -2.70 -13.63
N GLN A 100 -29.74 -2.00 -14.34
CA GLN A 100 -29.70 -1.94 -15.80
C GLN A 100 -29.99 -0.57 -16.39
N ASN A 101 -29.57 -0.36 -17.64
CA ASN A 101 -29.89 0.81 -18.47
C ASN A 101 -29.49 2.17 -17.88
N ALA A 102 -28.39 2.20 -17.09
CA ALA A 102 -27.91 3.45 -16.51
C ALA A 102 -27.40 4.41 -17.60
N GLN A 103 -27.73 5.70 -17.46
CA GLN A 103 -27.34 6.74 -18.42
C GLN A 103 -25.90 7.26 -18.24
N ARG A 104 -25.19 6.76 -17.22
CA ARG A 104 -23.75 6.91 -17.00
C ARG A 104 -23.19 5.65 -16.35
N THR A 105 -23.14 5.59 -15.02
CA THR A 105 -22.65 4.44 -14.27
C THR A 105 -23.80 3.66 -13.65
N GLY A 106 -23.76 2.32 -13.67
CA GLY A 106 -24.74 1.47 -12.97
C GLY A 106 -24.74 1.70 -11.46
N ILE A 107 -23.63 1.34 -10.79
CA ILE A 107 -23.40 1.52 -9.36
C ILE A 107 -22.15 2.38 -9.16
N SER A 108 -22.29 3.55 -8.57
CA SER A 108 -21.22 4.49 -8.28
C SER A 108 -20.96 4.55 -6.79
N LEU A 109 -19.72 4.25 -6.38
CA LEU A 109 -19.20 4.53 -5.05
C LEU A 109 -18.33 5.77 -5.16
N TRP A 110 -18.85 6.93 -4.78
CA TRP A 110 -18.13 8.20 -4.96
C TRP A 110 -17.78 8.80 -3.61
N GLU A 111 -16.49 9.03 -3.36
CA GLU A 111 -15.96 9.62 -2.12
C GLU A 111 -16.48 8.89 -0.86
N SER A 112 -16.54 7.56 -0.96
CA SER A 112 -17.00 6.66 0.11
C SER A 112 -15.96 5.60 0.44
N HIS A 113 -16.06 5.08 1.66
CA HIS A 113 -15.19 4.04 2.18
C HIS A 113 -15.94 2.94 2.94
N ASP A 114 -15.31 1.77 3.04
CA ASP A 114 -15.86 0.57 3.68
C ASP A 114 -17.24 0.15 3.12
N VAL A 115 -17.48 0.40 1.83
CA VAL A 115 -18.69 -0.02 1.12
C VAL A 115 -18.47 -1.38 0.45
N LYS A 116 -19.47 -2.26 0.55
CA LYS A 116 -19.48 -3.59 -0.06
C LYS A 116 -20.58 -3.67 -1.12
N VAL A 117 -20.21 -3.94 -2.37
CA VAL A 117 -21.14 -4.19 -3.49
C VAL A 117 -21.06 -5.67 -3.84
N LEU A 118 -22.08 -6.42 -3.44
CA LEU A 118 -22.03 -7.89 -3.39
C LEU A 118 -23.08 -8.56 -4.26
N ASN A 119 -22.69 -9.53 -5.10
CA ASN A 119 -23.61 -10.44 -5.78
C ASN A 119 -24.70 -9.72 -6.62
N ASN A 120 -24.38 -8.59 -7.22
CA ASN A 120 -25.29 -7.85 -8.11
C ASN A 120 -25.08 -8.25 -9.56
N LYS A 121 -26.12 -8.04 -10.37
CA LYS A 121 -26.06 -8.10 -11.83
C LYS A 121 -26.10 -6.69 -12.38
N VAL A 122 -25.09 -6.25 -13.11
CA VAL A 122 -24.98 -4.87 -13.58
C VAL A 122 -24.69 -4.81 -15.07
N HIS A 123 -25.64 -4.30 -15.85
CA HIS A 123 -25.51 -4.35 -17.31
C HIS A 123 -26.18 -3.17 -18.03
N ASP A 124 -25.89 -3.06 -19.33
CA ASP A 124 -26.50 -2.06 -20.21
C ASP A 124 -26.26 -0.59 -19.80
N SER A 125 -25.20 -0.32 -19.03
CA SER A 125 -24.82 1.06 -18.67
C SER A 125 -24.14 1.76 -19.85
N VAL A 126 -24.40 3.06 -20.01
CA VAL A 126 -23.74 3.90 -21.03
C VAL A 126 -22.23 3.98 -20.80
N ARG A 127 -21.79 4.04 -19.53
CA ARG A 127 -20.38 3.97 -19.10
C ARG A 127 -20.15 2.76 -18.21
N ALA A 128 -19.38 2.91 -17.13
CA ALA A 128 -19.03 1.85 -16.20
C ALA A 128 -20.27 1.12 -15.65
N GLY A 129 -20.14 -0.19 -15.42
CA GLY A 129 -21.13 -0.95 -14.66
C GLY A 129 -21.04 -0.58 -13.19
N ILE A 130 -19.88 -0.84 -12.57
CA ILE A 130 -19.57 -0.48 -11.18
C ILE A 130 -18.34 0.42 -11.18
N PHE A 131 -18.39 1.53 -10.45
CA PHE A 131 -17.26 2.46 -10.39
C PHE A 131 -17.01 2.96 -8.96
N SER A 132 -15.82 2.70 -8.43
CA SER A 132 -15.36 3.26 -7.15
C SER A 132 -14.40 4.41 -7.41
N GLY A 133 -14.66 5.60 -6.87
CA GLY A 133 -13.66 6.64 -7.00
C GLY A 133 -13.94 7.94 -6.28
N ALA A 134 -13.09 8.90 -6.56
CA ALA A 134 -13.12 10.19 -5.89
C ALA A 134 -12.50 11.30 -6.73
N SER A 135 -12.83 12.55 -6.38
CA SER A 135 -12.19 13.73 -6.96
C SER A 135 -10.74 13.91 -6.48
N SER A 136 -10.45 13.47 -5.26
CA SER A 136 -9.17 13.64 -4.59
C SER A 136 -8.78 12.35 -3.89
N VAL A 137 -7.48 12.05 -3.88
CA VAL A 137 -7.08 10.76 -3.36
C VAL A 137 -7.01 10.73 -1.83
N GLY A 138 -7.19 9.54 -1.25
CA GLY A 138 -7.36 9.33 0.19
C GLY A 138 -8.81 9.54 0.66
N THR A 139 -9.75 9.86 -0.23
CA THR A 139 -11.16 10.09 0.15
C THR A 139 -12.06 8.89 -0.13
N SER A 140 -11.73 8.06 -1.12
CA SER A 140 -12.36 6.75 -1.33
C SER A 140 -11.34 5.66 -1.03
N TYR A 141 -11.70 4.71 -0.16
CA TYR A 141 -10.80 3.61 0.22
C TYR A 141 -11.54 2.41 0.82
N ASN A 142 -10.87 1.26 0.94
CA ASN A 142 -11.39 0.04 1.59
C ASN A 142 -12.75 -0.47 1.04
N ASN A 143 -13.12 -0.11 -0.18
CA ASN A 143 -14.34 -0.62 -0.79
C ASN A 143 -14.12 -2.06 -1.29
N VAL A 144 -15.21 -2.83 -1.33
CA VAL A 144 -15.21 -4.22 -1.79
C VAL A 144 -16.26 -4.41 -2.88
N ILE A 145 -15.84 -4.91 -4.04
CA ILE A 145 -16.69 -5.29 -5.15
C ILE A 145 -16.54 -6.79 -5.33
N GLU A 146 -17.56 -7.56 -4.95
CA GLU A 146 -17.45 -9.02 -4.88
C GLU A 146 -18.65 -9.78 -5.45
N GLY A 147 -18.37 -10.86 -6.18
CA GLY A 147 -19.41 -11.80 -6.61
C GLY A 147 -20.37 -11.24 -7.66
N ASN A 148 -20.08 -10.07 -8.22
CA ASN A 148 -20.96 -9.40 -9.18
C ASN A 148 -20.78 -9.98 -10.60
N GLU A 149 -21.84 -9.94 -11.38
CA GLU A 149 -21.85 -10.24 -12.80
C GLU A 149 -22.06 -8.93 -13.56
N VAL A 150 -21.08 -8.51 -14.37
CA VAL A 150 -21.02 -7.18 -14.99
C VAL A 150 -20.75 -7.28 -16.48
N TRP A 151 -21.75 -6.97 -17.32
CA TRP A 151 -21.65 -7.20 -18.77
C TRP A 151 -22.38 -6.17 -19.62
N ASN A 152 -22.01 -6.07 -20.90
CA ASN A 152 -22.64 -5.18 -21.87
C ASN A 152 -22.74 -3.71 -21.40
N ASN A 153 -21.75 -3.25 -20.65
CA ASN A 153 -21.63 -1.86 -20.22
C ASN A 153 -20.71 -1.07 -21.18
N VAL A 154 -20.49 0.21 -20.88
CA VAL A 154 -19.64 1.13 -21.64
C VAL A 154 -20.18 1.36 -23.06
N LYS A 155 -21.51 1.34 -23.21
CA LYS A 155 -22.20 1.40 -24.52
C LYS A 155 -21.93 2.69 -25.31
N GLU A 156 -21.38 3.73 -24.69
CA GLU A 156 -20.86 4.90 -25.40
C GLU A 156 -19.78 4.54 -26.45
N ASN A 157 -19.10 3.40 -26.28
CA ASN A 157 -18.04 2.90 -27.16
C ASN A 157 -18.52 1.91 -28.23
N THR A 158 -19.84 1.73 -28.41
CA THR A 158 -20.42 0.80 -29.41
C THR A 158 -19.96 1.06 -30.85
N SER A 159 -19.51 2.29 -31.15
CA SER A 159 -18.93 2.65 -32.45
C SER A 159 -17.51 2.10 -32.69
N LYS A 160 -16.87 1.50 -31.68
CA LYS A 160 -15.55 0.84 -31.73
C LYS A 160 -14.39 1.74 -32.17
N ASN A 161 -14.53 3.06 -32.13
CA ASN A 161 -13.46 3.99 -32.47
C ASN A 161 -12.64 4.40 -31.24
N SER A 162 -11.42 4.89 -31.46
CA SER A 162 -10.47 5.29 -30.41
C SER A 162 -10.79 6.64 -29.73
N SER A 163 -11.93 7.25 -30.03
CA SER A 163 -12.22 8.67 -29.71
C SER A 163 -13.14 8.85 -28.49
N SER A 164 -13.35 7.80 -27.70
CA SER A 164 -14.32 7.75 -26.61
C SER A 164 -13.63 7.38 -25.28
N GLY A 165 -14.19 7.89 -24.17
CA GLY A 165 -13.60 7.77 -22.83
C GLY A 165 -13.38 6.30 -22.43
N TRP A 166 -12.25 6.04 -21.79
CA TRP A 166 -11.79 4.70 -21.45
C TRP A 166 -12.46 4.20 -20.17
N ALA A 167 -13.79 4.20 -20.13
CA ALA A 167 -14.53 3.71 -18.98
C ALA A 167 -14.40 2.17 -18.88
N GLN A 168 -14.29 1.69 -17.65
CA GLN A 168 -14.18 0.26 -17.34
C GLN A 168 -15.49 -0.29 -16.82
N ALA A 169 -15.78 -1.56 -17.12
CA ALA A 169 -16.97 -2.22 -16.63
C ALA A 169 -17.01 -2.26 -15.10
N ILE A 170 -15.88 -2.64 -14.49
CA ILE A 170 -15.60 -2.44 -13.07
C ILE A 170 -14.39 -1.51 -12.98
N GLY A 171 -14.62 -0.25 -12.64
CA GLY A 171 -13.57 0.77 -12.61
C GLY A 171 -13.25 1.26 -11.21
N ALA A 172 -12.00 1.66 -11.01
CA ALA A 172 -11.55 2.36 -9.83
C ALA A 172 -10.71 3.57 -10.21
N TYR A 173 -10.92 4.70 -9.53
CA TYR A 173 -10.14 5.92 -9.70
C TYR A 173 -9.88 6.59 -8.37
N ALA A 174 -8.62 6.77 -7.99
CA ALA A 174 -8.25 7.36 -6.70
C ALA A 174 -8.93 6.66 -5.50
N SER A 175 -8.99 5.32 -5.54
CA SER A 175 -9.68 4.48 -4.57
C SER A 175 -8.70 3.47 -3.96
N ASP A 176 -8.09 3.84 -2.83
CA ASP A 176 -6.99 3.08 -2.23
C ASP A 176 -7.49 1.86 -1.45
N ASN A 177 -6.70 0.79 -1.36
CA ASN A 177 -7.04 -0.48 -0.68
C ASN A 177 -8.35 -1.14 -1.17
N LEU A 178 -8.77 -0.87 -2.41
CA LEU A 178 -9.96 -1.47 -3.00
C LEU A 178 -9.75 -2.98 -3.22
N THR A 179 -10.76 -3.80 -2.92
CA THR A 179 -10.78 -5.22 -3.27
C THR A 179 -11.85 -5.52 -4.33
N ILE A 180 -11.45 -6.05 -5.47
CA ILE A 180 -12.31 -6.53 -6.56
C ILE A 180 -12.11 -8.04 -6.65
N ARG A 181 -13.06 -8.84 -6.19
CA ARG A 181 -12.88 -10.30 -6.15
C ARG A 181 -14.07 -11.14 -6.55
N ASN A 182 -13.81 -12.33 -7.11
CA ASN A 182 -14.85 -13.30 -7.47
C ASN A 182 -15.93 -12.73 -8.42
N ASN A 183 -15.64 -11.70 -9.21
CA ASN A 183 -16.60 -11.12 -10.15
C ASN A 183 -16.47 -11.77 -11.54
N LYS A 184 -17.56 -11.73 -12.31
CA LYS A 184 -17.56 -12.02 -13.76
C LYS A 184 -17.70 -10.69 -14.51
N SER A 185 -16.74 -10.37 -15.39
CA SER A 185 -16.78 -9.15 -16.22
C SER A 185 -16.52 -9.47 -17.69
N TYR A 186 -17.55 -9.35 -18.53
CA TYR A 186 -17.48 -9.81 -19.91
C TYR A 186 -18.37 -9.02 -20.88
N ASP A 187 -18.07 -9.11 -22.18
CA ASP A 187 -18.87 -8.49 -23.24
C ASP A 187 -19.06 -6.97 -23.06
N ASN A 188 -18.10 -6.28 -22.45
CA ASN A 188 -18.17 -4.84 -22.25
C ASN A 188 -17.52 -4.10 -23.41
N TRP A 189 -18.11 -2.97 -23.81
CA TRP A 189 -17.64 -2.12 -24.89
C TRP A 189 -16.45 -1.23 -24.50
N GLY A 190 -15.92 -1.40 -23.28
CA GLY A 190 -14.72 -0.78 -22.75
C GLY A 190 -13.78 -1.83 -22.16
N GLU A 191 -12.99 -1.44 -21.18
CA GLU A 191 -12.13 -2.40 -20.46
C GLU A 191 -12.95 -3.19 -19.44
N GLY A 192 -12.47 -4.38 -19.08
CA GLY A 192 -13.11 -5.23 -18.08
C GLY A 192 -13.00 -4.64 -16.67
N ILE A 193 -11.88 -4.91 -16.00
CA ILE A 193 -11.55 -4.40 -14.67
C ILE A 193 -10.42 -3.37 -14.81
N GLY A 194 -10.64 -2.15 -14.34
CA GLY A 194 -9.63 -1.08 -14.39
C GLY A 194 -9.34 -0.48 -13.03
N VAL A 195 -8.07 -0.30 -12.69
CA VAL A 195 -7.64 0.45 -11.52
C VAL A 195 -6.74 1.58 -11.96
N GLN A 196 -7.16 2.81 -11.67
CA GLN A 196 -6.49 4.04 -12.05
C GLN A 196 -6.09 4.86 -10.82
N SER A 197 -4.87 5.39 -10.79
CA SER A 197 -4.38 6.34 -9.76
C SER A 197 -4.63 5.89 -8.32
N SER A 198 -4.53 4.59 -8.05
CA SER A 198 -4.90 3.98 -6.76
C SER A 198 -3.76 3.12 -6.19
N MET A 199 -3.72 2.96 -4.87
CA MET A 199 -2.71 2.14 -4.17
C MET A 199 -3.33 0.89 -3.56
N ASN A 200 -2.55 -0.19 -3.48
CA ASN A 200 -2.88 -1.45 -2.79
C ASN A 200 -4.19 -2.11 -3.26
N ALA A 201 -4.58 -1.91 -4.52
CA ALA A 201 -5.78 -2.55 -5.04
C ALA A 201 -5.56 -4.07 -5.16
N LYS A 202 -6.54 -4.86 -4.73
CA LYS A 202 -6.54 -6.33 -4.80
C LYS A 202 -7.55 -6.79 -5.84
N ILE A 203 -7.10 -7.36 -6.95
CA ILE A 203 -7.92 -7.93 -8.02
C ILE A 203 -7.76 -9.45 -7.98
N LEU A 204 -8.70 -10.13 -7.32
CA LEU A 204 -8.53 -11.52 -6.91
C LEU A 204 -9.61 -12.44 -7.49
N ASN A 205 -9.22 -13.55 -8.11
CA ASN A 205 -10.15 -14.63 -8.49
C ASN A 205 -11.33 -14.18 -9.37
N ASN A 206 -11.15 -13.14 -10.19
CA ASN A 206 -12.18 -12.70 -11.12
C ASN A 206 -12.09 -13.49 -12.43
N THR A 207 -13.22 -13.62 -13.11
CA THR A 207 -13.29 -14.13 -14.48
C THR A 207 -13.56 -12.97 -15.43
N THR A 208 -12.66 -12.72 -16.37
CA THR A 208 -12.79 -11.62 -17.34
C THR A 208 -12.54 -12.10 -18.76
N HIS A 209 -13.46 -11.80 -19.69
CA HIS A 209 -13.28 -12.17 -21.10
C HIS A 209 -14.07 -11.29 -22.06
N ASP A 210 -13.64 -11.29 -23.32
CA ASP A 210 -14.36 -10.66 -24.44
C ASP A 210 -14.77 -9.19 -24.21
N ASN A 211 -13.96 -8.46 -23.42
CA ASN A 211 -14.06 -7.00 -23.30
C ASN A 211 -13.38 -6.32 -24.50
N PHE A 212 -13.58 -5.01 -24.69
CA PHE A 212 -13.22 -4.33 -25.93
C PHE A 212 -11.71 -4.16 -26.18
N SER A 213 -10.97 -3.64 -25.19
CA SER A 213 -9.55 -3.28 -25.33
C SER A 213 -8.63 -4.07 -24.41
N VAL A 214 -9.00 -4.20 -23.14
CA VAL A 214 -8.19 -4.83 -22.09
C VAL A 214 -9.14 -5.51 -21.11
N ASN A 215 -8.81 -6.72 -20.66
CA ASN A 215 -9.60 -7.41 -19.64
C ASN A 215 -9.25 -6.92 -18.22
N ILE A 216 -7.97 -6.76 -17.88
CA ILE A 216 -7.52 -6.13 -16.63
C ILE A 216 -6.53 -5.01 -16.95
N TYR A 217 -6.87 -3.78 -16.57
CA TYR A 217 -6.08 -2.57 -16.83
C TYR A 217 -5.60 -1.96 -15.50
N LEU A 218 -4.29 -1.76 -15.39
CA LEU A 218 -3.62 -1.13 -14.26
C LEU A 218 -2.93 0.12 -14.76
N ASP A 219 -3.36 1.28 -14.27
CA ASP A 219 -2.83 2.57 -14.70
C ASP A 219 -2.52 3.44 -13.50
N ASN A 220 -1.24 3.80 -13.31
CA ASN A 220 -0.75 4.41 -12.08
C ASN A 220 -1.21 3.65 -10.83
N ALA A 221 -1.13 2.32 -10.90
CA ALA A 221 -1.57 1.43 -9.83
C ALA A 221 -0.35 0.98 -9.01
N GLN A 222 -0.23 1.46 -7.77
CA GLN A 222 0.90 1.12 -6.91
C GLN A 222 0.56 -0.05 -5.99
N ALA A 223 1.50 -0.97 -5.81
CA ALA A 223 1.36 -2.13 -4.93
C ALA A 223 0.08 -2.95 -5.20
N ALA A 224 -0.41 -2.93 -6.44
CA ALA A 224 -1.59 -3.67 -6.82
C ALA A 224 -1.28 -5.17 -6.85
N VAL A 225 -2.22 -5.98 -6.35
CA VAL A 225 -2.12 -7.45 -6.36
C VAL A 225 -3.18 -7.98 -7.33
N VAL A 226 -2.72 -8.64 -8.40
CA VAL A 226 -3.56 -9.31 -9.39
C VAL A 226 -3.29 -10.80 -9.32
N GLN A 227 -4.20 -11.53 -8.68
CA GLN A 227 -3.96 -12.94 -8.35
C GLN A 227 -5.17 -13.84 -8.59
N GLY A 228 -4.91 -15.05 -9.09
CA GLY A 228 -5.95 -16.09 -9.21
C GLY A 228 -7.02 -15.80 -10.27
N ASN A 229 -6.87 -14.75 -11.08
CA ASN A 229 -7.87 -14.38 -12.07
C ASN A 229 -7.81 -15.31 -13.28
N THR A 230 -8.98 -15.56 -13.88
CA THR A 230 -9.10 -16.27 -15.15
C THR A 230 -9.45 -15.27 -16.25
N VAL A 231 -8.51 -15.05 -17.17
CA VAL A 231 -8.59 -14.01 -18.20
C VAL A 231 -8.47 -14.64 -19.58
N TYR A 232 -9.49 -14.51 -20.44
CA TYR A 232 -9.45 -15.18 -21.74
C TYR A 232 -10.23 -14.43 -22.82
N THR A 233 -10.15 -14.93 -24.06
CA THR A 233 -11.00 -14.49 -25.16
C THR A 233 -11.58 -15.71 -25.87
N THR A 234 -12.84 -15.62 -26.28
CA THR A 234 -13.57 -16.74 -26.92
C THR A 234 -13.55 -16.70 -28.45
N ASN A 235 -12.81 -15.74 -29.03
CA ASN A 235 -12.88 -15.37 -30.45
C ASN A 235 -14.19 -14.68 -30.88
N ASP A 236 -15.00 -14.20 -29.94
CA ASP A 236 -16.13 -13.34 -30.28
C ASP A 236 -15.67 -11.95 -30.74
N THR A 237 -15.62 -11.77 -32.05
CA THR A 237 -15.22 -10.50 -32.69
C THR A 237 -16.21 -9.35 -32.48
N THR A 238 -17.40 -9.62 -31.90
CA THR A 238 -18.42 -8.61 -31.59
C THR A 238 -17.84 -7.50 -30.73
N TYR A 239 -16.91 -7.83 -29.85
CA TYR A 239 -16.32 -6.88 -28.90
C TYR A 239 -14.91 -6.44 -29.31
N TYR A 240 -14.36 -6.87 -30.44
CA TYR A 240 -12.94 -6.62 -30.75
C TYR A 240 -12.65 -5.18 -31.19
N ARG A 241 -11.60 -4.57 -30.61
CA ARG A 241 -11.07 -3.26 -31.02
C ARG A 241 -10.30 -3.40 -32.32
N ASN A 242 -10.79 -2.75 -33.38
CA ASN A 242 -10.19 -2.82 -34.73
C ASN A 242 -9.97 -4.26 -35.22
N GLY A 243 -10.88 -5.18 -34.86
CA GLY A 243 -10.79 -6.60 -35.21
C GLY A 243 -9.73 -7.38 -34.43
N LYS A 244 -9.11 -6.79 -33.41
CA LYS A 244 -8.19 -7.47 -32.50
C LYS A 244 -8.85 -7.74 -31.15
N ALA A 245 -8.57 -8.91 -30.62
CA ALA A 245 -9.00 -9.31 -29.29
C ALA A 245 -8.39 -8.40 -28.22
N ALA A 246 -9.07 -8.27 -27.07
CA ALA A 246 -8.54 -7.55 -25.93
C ALA A 246 -7.25 -8.17 -25.41
N TRP A 247 -6.43 -7.32 -24.83
CA TRP A 247 -5.29 -7.76 -24.03
C TRP A 247 -5.77 -8.47 -22.76
N GLY A 248 -4.95 -9.40 -22.27
CA GLY A 248 -5.20 -10.07 -21.00
C GLY A 248 -5.06 -9.09 -19.84
N ILE A 249 -3.82 -8.81 -19.45
CA ILE A 249 -3.50 -7.85 -18.38
C ILE A 249 -2.58 -6.78 -18.94
N ARG A 250 -2.92 -5.52 -18.73
CA ARG A 250 -2.10 -4.38 -19.14
C ARG A 250 -1.72 -3.51 -17.96
N ILE A 251 -0.44 -3.14 -17.94
CA ILE A 251 0.11 -2.17 -17.01
C ILE A 251 0.52 -0.92 -17.79
N ALA A 252 0.10 0.24 -17.31
CA ALA A 252 0.26 1.52 -17.96
C ALA A 252 0.55 2.64 -16.93
N ASN A 253 0.96 3.79 -17.46
CA ASN A 253 1.17 5.05 -16.73
C ASN A 253 0.60 6.20 -17.59
N GLU A 254 -0.67 6.13 -17.95
CA GLU A 254 -1.32 7.00 -18.94
C GLU A 254 -1.99 8.22 -18.31
N HIS A 255 -2.33 8.19 -17.02
CA HIS A 255 -3.02 9.28 -16.33
C HIS A 255 -2.06 10.14 -15.49
N VAL A 256 -2.30 11.44 -15.32
CA VAL A 256 -1.30 12.37 -14.72
C VAL A 256 -1.79 13.14 -13.49
N ASP A 257 -2.98 12.85 -12.98
CA ASP A 257 -3.54 13.55 -11.80
C ASP A 257 -2.77 13.21 -10.49
N ARG A 258 -2.02 12.11 -10.50
CA ARG A 258 -1.05 11.71 -9.47
C ARG A 258 0.27 11.34 -10.13
N PRO A 259 1.44 11.87 -9.70
CA PRO A 259 2.75 11.42 -10.16
C PRO A 259 3.14 10.09 -9.49
N LEU A 260 2.28 9.08 -9.65
CA LEU A 260 2.46 7.75 -9.10
C LEU A 260 2.64 6.76 -10.25
N PRO A 261 3.88 6.46 -10.67
CA PRO A 261 4.07 5.38 -11.64
C PRO A 261 3.55 4.08 -11.03
N SER A 262 2.98 3.23 -11.86
CA SER A 262 2.75 1.83 -11.56
C SER A 262 4.05 1.22 -11.02
N LYS A 263 4.01 0.73 -9.78
CA LYS A 263 5.17 0.20 -9.05
C LYS A 263 4.75 -0.90 -8.08
N ASP A 264 5.69 -1.79 -7.76
CA ASP A 264 5.52 -2.85 -6.75
C ASP A 264 4.29 -3.76 -7.03
N ILE A 265 3.87 -3.85 -8.30
CA ILE A 265 2.71 -4.64 -8.71
C ILE A 265 3.05 -6.12 -8.66
N VAL A 266 2.18 -6.93 -8.05
CA VAL A 266 2.29 -8.39 -8.01
C VAL A 266 1.23 -9.00 -8.93
N ILE A 267 1.66 -9.74 -9.95
CA ILE A 267 0.77 -10.48 -10.87
C ILE A 267 1.15 -11.96 -10.81
N THR A 268 0.38 -12.75 -10.07
CA THR A 268 0.72 -14.16 -9.83
C THR A 268 -0.47 -15.09 -9.91
N ASN A 269 -0.23 -16.37 -10.22
CA ASN A 269 -1.25 -17.42 -10.17
C ASN A 269 -2.51 -17.13 -11.03
N ASN A 270 -2.40 -16.30 -12.05
CA ASN A 270 -3.51 -16.05 -12.98
C ASN A 270 -3.49 -17.10 -14.10
N VAL A 271 -4.66 -17.40 -14.64
CA VAL A 271 -4.84 -18.24 -15.83
C VAL A 271 -5.20 -17.33 -16.99
N LEU A 272 -4.36 -17.29 -18.02
CA LEU A 272 -4.58 -16.50 -19.22
C LEU A 272 -4.72 -17.41 -20.44
N ALA A 273 -5.65 -17.10 -21.34
CA ALA A 273 -5.80 -17.85 -22.59
C ALA A 273 -6.16 -17.00 -23.81
N GLY A 274 -5.78 -17.49 -25.00
CA GLY A 274 -6.02 -16.80 -26.27
C GLY A 274 -5.07 -15.61 -26.46
N SER A 275 -5.61 -14.41 -26.69
CA SER A 275 -4.83 -13.16 -26.74
C SER A 275 -4.39 -12.64 -25.36
N GLY A 276 -4.53 -13.47 -24.32
CA GLY A 276 -4.22 -13.19 -22.93
C GLY A 276 -2.71 -13.07 -22.68
N GLU A 277 -2.11 -11.97 -23.13
CA GLU A 277 -0.76 -11.58 -22.74
C GLU A 277 -0.80 -10.64 -21.54
N ILE A 278 0.23 -10.73 -20.71
CA ILE A 278 0.59 -9.67 -19.76
C ILE A 278 1.53 -8.75 -20.51
N GLY A 279 1.17 -7.48 -20.67
CA GLY A 279 2.00 -6.54 -21.39
C GLY A 279 1.96 -5.13 -20.85
N TYR A 280 2.90 -4.34 -21.35
CA TYR A 280 3.08 -2.94 -20.95
C TYR A 280 2.49 -2.01 -22.00
N GLY A 281 1.80 -0.97 -21.55
CA GLY A 281 1.38 0.14 -22.40
C GLY A 281 2.60 0.82 -23.02
N ALA A 282 2.48 1.23 -24.29
CA ALA A 282 3.56 1.93 -25.00
C ALA A 282 3.64 3.42 -24.64
N TYR A 283 2.70 3.91 -23.83
CA TYR A 283 2.57 5.31 -23.45
C TYR A 283 3.50 5.61 -22.27
N GLU A 284 4.42 6.53 -22.48
CA GLU A 284 5.45 6.96 -21.52
C GLU A 284 6.44 5.88 -21.05
N ALA A 285 7.15 5.28 -22.01
CA ALA A 285 8.34 4.43 -21.78
C ALA A 285 9.48 5.07 -20.95
N ASN A 286 9.26 6.22 -20.30
CA ASN A 286 10.24 6.96 -19.50
C ASN A 286 9.89 7.14 -18.02
N THR A 287 8.78 6.59 -17.49
CA THR A 287 8.46 6.68 -16.04
C THR A 287 8.71 5.40 -15.23
N GLY A 288 9.13 4.31 -15.88
CA GLY A 288 9.64 3.10 -15.23
C GLY A 288 8.59 2.33 -14.44
N LEU A 289 8.23 1.15 -14.92
CA LEU A 289 7.62 0.16 -14.03
C LEU A 289 8.68 -0.25 -13.01
N ILE A 290 8.46 0.08 -11.75
CA ILE A 290 9.44 -0.19 -10.69
C ILE A 290 9.03 -1.48 -9.98
N ASN A 291 9.93 -2.47 -9.96
CA ASN A 291 9.82 -3.71 -9.18
C ASN A 291 8.51 -4.53 -9.36
N PRO A 292 8.00 -4.76 -10.58
CA PRO A 292 6.86 -5.65 -10.74
C PRO A 292 7.29 -7.10 -10.45
N LYS A 293 6.45 -7.85 -9.76
CA LYS A 293 6.62 -9.29 -9.55
C LYS A 293 5.61 -10.05 -10.39
N ILE A 294 6.05 -10.60 -11.52
CA ILE A 294 5.20 -11.36 -12.45
C ILE A 294 5.73 -12.78 -12.55
N GLU A 295 5.06 -13.72 -11.88
CA GLU A 295 5.50 -15.12 -11.79
C GLU A 295 4.32 -16.06 -11.62
N ASN A 296 4.53 -17.36 -11.87
CA ASN A 296 3.55 -18.42 -11.60
C ASN A 296 2.18 -18.24 -12.31
N ASN A 297 2.14 -17.50 -13.41
CA ASN A 297 0.94 -17.39 -14.26
C ASN A 297 0.90 -18.54 -15.27
N THR A 298 -0.29 -19.08 -15.50
CA THR A 298 -0.52 -20.19 -16.45
C THR A 298 -1.08 -19.64 -17.76
N PHE A 299 -0.48 -20.03 -18.88
CA PHE A 299 -0.89 -19.57 -20.21
C PHE A 299 -1.37 -20.74 -21.06
N TYR A 300 -2.55 -20.59 -21.66
CA TYR A 300 -3.09 -21.50 -22.66
C TYR A 300 -3.19 -20.83 -24.03
N SER A 301 -2.96 -21.59 -25.09
CA SER A 301 -3.11 -21.08 -26.46
C SER A 301 -4.56 -20.77 -26.84
N SER A 302 -5.53 -21.38 -26.14
CA SER A 302 -6.96 -21.21 -26.36
C SER A 302 -7.73 -21.37 -25.05
N TYR A 303 -8.84 -20.65 -24.90
CA TYR A 303 -9.71 -20.75 -23.72
C TYR A 303 -10.25 -22.16 -23.50
N THR A 304 -10.44 -22.93 -24.57
CA THR A 304 -10.92 -24.33 -24.53
C THR A 304 -9.97 -25.28 -23.77
N GLN A 305 -8.73 -24.87 -23.54
CA GLN A 305 -7.73 -25.63 -22.80
C GLN A 305 -7.74 -25.33 -21.29
N ILE A 306 -8.49 -24.31 -20.85
CA ILE A 306 -8.61 -23.99 -19.43
C ILE A 306 -9.44 -25.11 -18.76
N PRO A 307 -8.88 -25.83 -17.77
CA PRO A 307 -9.61 -26.87 -17.05
C PRO A 307 -10.81 -26.29 -16.32
N ASN A 308 -11.95 -26.98 -16.38
CA ASN A 308 -13.19 -26.61 -15.68
C ASN A 308 -13.77 -25.23 -16.04
N LEU A 309 -13.35 -24.64 -17.16
CA LEU A 309 -14.04 -23.48 -17.73
C LEU A 309 -15.38 -23.98 -18.29
N GLU A 310 -16.51 -23.49 -17.79
CA GLU A 310 -17.83 -23.82 -18.31
C GLU A 310 -17.88 -23.41 -19.80
N ASN A 311 -17.66 -24.38 -20.70
CA ASN A 311 -17.60 -24.18 -22.15
C ASN A 311 -18.97 -23.77 -22.72
N GLY A 312 -19.32 -22.49 -22.64
CA GLY A 312 -20.15 -21.73 -23.61
C GLY A 312 -21.50 -22.31 -24.11
N GLY A 313 -22.06 -23.36 -23.49
CA GLY A 313 -23.35 -23.95 -23.86
C GLY A 313 -24.42 -23.54 -22.85
N THR A 314 -25.60 -23.13 -23.36
CA THR A 314 -26.79 -22.76 -22.59
C THR A 314 -27.01 -23.63 -21.34
N PRO A 315 -27.30 -23.03 -20.17
CA PRO A 315 -27.37 -23.80 -18.94
C PRO A 315 -28.60 -24.71 -18.95
N ALA A 316 -28.38 -26.02 -18.84
CA ALA A 316 -29.38 -26.89 -18.24
C ALA A 316 -29.57 -26.43 -16.78
N PRO A 317 -30.80 -26.39 -16.23
CA PRO A 317 -31.00 -26.06 -14.83
C PRO A 317 -30.35 -27.17 -14.00
N THR A 318 -29.16 -26.89 -13.50
CA THR A 318 -28.35 -27.83 -12.71
C THR A 318 -28.45 -27.34 -11.26
N PRO A 319 -28.67 -28.24 -10.28
CA PRO A 319 -29.09 -27.90 -8.93
C PRO A 319 -28.12 -26.93 -8.25
N THR A 320 -28.66 -26.13 -7.34
CA THR A 320 -27.92 -25.20 -6.47
C THR A 320 -26.55 -25.77 -6.11
N PRO A 321 -25.44 -25.10 -6.49
CA PRO A 321 -24.11 -25.63 -6.25
C PRO A 321 -23.97 -25.90 -4.76
N THR A 322 -23.73 -27.15 -4.40
CA THR A 322 -23.18 -27.45 -3.08
C THR A 322 -21.77 -26.85 -3.10
N PRO A 323 -21.44 -25.92 -2.20
CA PRO A 323 -20.16 -25.24 -2.22
C PRO A 323 -19.05 -26.28 -2.15
N THR A 324 -18.26 -26.38 -3.21
CA THR A 324 -16.95 -27.03 -3.13
C THR A 324 -16.16 -26.26 -2.06
N PRO A 325 -15.54 -26.92 -1.07
CA PRO A 325 -14.71 -26.21 -0.11
C PRO A 325 -13.66 -25.43 -0.90
N LEU A 326 -13.63 -24.12 -0.70
CA LEU A 326 -12.60 -23.24 -1.24
C LEU A 326 -11.22 -23.83 -0.88
N PRO A 327 -10.18 -23.65 -1.72
CA PRO A 327 -8.82 -23.70 -1.17
C PRO A 327 -8.77 -22.71 0.02
N PRO A 328 -8.05 -23.02 1.12
CA PRO A 328 -7.93 -22.09 2.24
C PRO A 328 -7.58 -20.70 1.71
N ILE A 329 -8.36 -19.70 2.11
CA ILE A 329 -8.05 -18.30 1.78
C ILE A 329 -6.81 -17.99 2.58
N ASP A 330 -5.68 -17.73 1.94
CA ASP A 330 -4.45 -17.27 2.60
C ASP A 330 -4.70 -15.83 3.10
N ASN A 331 -4.90 -15.68 4.40
CA ASN A 331 -5.17 -14.44 5.10
C ASN A 331 -3.89 -14.02 5.85
N PRO A 332 -3.46 -12.76 5.69
CA PRO A 332 -2.25 -12.31 6.35
C PRO A 332 -2.41 -12.37 7.87
N VAL A 333 -1.37 -12.86 8.54
CA VAL A 333 -1.21 -12.63 9.98
C VAL A 333 -1.31 -11.13 10.31
N THR A 334 -1.91 -10.81 11.44
CA THR A 334 -2.01 -9.44 11.97
C THR A 334 -1.36 -9.38 13.34
N ALA A 335 -0.35 -8.51 13.47
CA ALA A 335 0.33 -8.22 14.72
C ALA A 335 -0.35 -7.04 15.43
N ALA A 336 -0.69 -7.19 16.70
CA ALA A 336 -1.26 -6.11 17.52
C ALA A 336 -0.22 -5.58 18.50
N ASP A 337 -0.15 -4.26 18.65
CA ASP A 337 0.83 -3.63 19.55
C ASP A 337 0.61 -4.03 21.02
N ASP A 338 1.71 -4.25 21.73
CA ASP A 338 1.76 -4.69 23.12
C ASP A 338 2.23 -3.60 24.08
N PHE A 339 1.80 -3.69 25.33
CA PHE A 339 2.22 -2.79 26.40
C PHE A 339 2.55 -3.54 27.69
N TYR A 340 3.74 -3.29 28.26
CA TYR A 340 4.21 -3.90 29.50
C TYR A 340 4.81 -2.86 30.46
N SER A 341 4.75 -3.15 31.76
CA SER A 341 5.46 -2.38 32.79
C SER A 341 6.71 -3.12 33.23
N ALA A 342 7.80 -2.38 33.41
CA ALA A 342 9.07 -2.88 33.91
C ALA A 342 9.62 -1.95 35.00
N THR A 343 10.65 -2.41 35.70
CA THR A 343 11.40 -1.63 36.67
C THR A 343 12.83 -1.57 36.17
N GLU A 344 13.49 -0.41 36.30
CA GLU A 344 14.89 -0.30 35.92
C GLU A 344 15.77 -1.30 36.70
N ASP A 345 16.90 -1.66 36.10
CA ASP A 345 17.89 -2.61 36.63
C ASP A 345 17.37 -4.02 36.97
N THR A 346 16.13 -4.33 36.56
CA THR A 346 15.47 -5.63 36.77
C THR A 346 15.06 -6.24 35.44
N VAL A 347 15.34 -7.54 35.27
CA VAL A 347 14.88 -8.29 34.09
C VAL A 347 13.39 -8.59 34.21
N LEU A 348 12.58 -8.07 33.30
CA LEU A 348 11.18 -8.45 33.13
C LEU A 348 11.13 -9.78 32.36
N THR A 349 10.43 -10.78 32.90
CA THR A 349 10.16 -12.06 32.20
C THR A 349 8.66 -12.21 31.97
N VAL A 350 8.26 -12.40 30.71
CA VAL A 350 6.86 -12.56 30.29
C VAL A 350 6.67 -13.95 29.68
N ALA A 351 5.76 -14.73 30.27
CA ALA A 351 5.38 -16.04 29.77
C ALA A 351 4.50 -15.94 28.52
N ALA A 352 4.54 -16.95 27.65
CA ALA A 352 3.84 -16.97 26.36
C ALA A 352 2.34 -16.61 26.43
N SER A 353 1.64 -17.03 27.51
CA SER A 353 0.21 -16.72 27.71
C SER A 353 -0.11 -15.23 27.82
N LYS A 354 0.92 -14.39 28.03
CA LYS A 354 0.83 -12.92 28.08
C LYS A 354 1.90 -12.27 27.21
N GLY A 355 2.54 -13.04 26.34
CA GLY A 355 3.62 -12.57 25.47
C GLY A 355 3.08 -11.93 24.20
N VAL A 356 3.98 -11.58 23.30
CA VAL A 356 3.66 -10.75 22.12
C VAL A 356 2.60 -11.36 21.19
N LEU A 357 2.45 -12.70 21.18
CA LEU A 357 1.47 -13.37 20.32
C LEU A 357 0.05 -13.47 20.93
N ALA A 358 -0.14 -12.99 22.16
CA ALA A 358 -1.37 -13.19 22.93
C ALA A 358 -2.56 -12.41 22.37
N ASN A 359 -2.31 -11.24 21.76
CA ASN A 359 -3.28 -10.35 21.12
C ASN A 359 -3.26 -10.42 19.58
N ASP A 360 -2.27 -11.07 18.98
CA ASP A 360 -2.18 -11.28 17.53
C ASP A 360 -3.27 -12.19 16.98
N THR A 361 -3.52 -12.09 15.67
CA THR A 361 -4.47 -12.96 14.97
C THR A 361 -3.88 -13.53 13.69
N ALA A 362 -4.06 -14.83 13.48
CA ALA A 362 -3.76 -15.53 12.22
C ALA A 362 -4.98 -16.37 11.86
N ALA A 363 -5.71 -15.98 10.82
CA ALA A 363 -6.98 -16.62 10.48
C ALA A 363 -6.75 -18.04 9.94
N ASP A 364 -5.61 -18.31 9.32
CA ASP A 364 -5.24 -19.63 8.77
C ASP A 364 -4.54 -20.54 9.79
N GLY A 365 -4.37 -20.02 11.01
CA GLY A 365 -3.77 -20.76 12.12
C GLY A 365 -2.24 -20.78 12.07
N GLY A 366 -1.64 -21.23 13.18
CA GLY A 366 -0.22 -21.03 13.42
C GLY A 366 0.08 -19.57 13.76
N LYS A 367 0.81 -19.33 14.85
CA LYS A 367 1.40 -18.03 15.16
C LYS A 367 2.73 -18.30 15.83
N ALA A 368 3.80 -17.81 15.23
CA ALA A 368 5.15 -17.90 15.78
C ALA A 368 5.85 -16.57 15.61
N ALA A 369 6.48 -16.09 16.68
CA ALA A 369 7.37 -14.95 16.58
C ALA A 369 8.70 -15.39 15.94
N VAL A 370 9.34 -14.50 15.20
CA VAL A 370 10.74 -14.70 14.81
C VAL A 370 11.61 -14.59 16.06
N ALA A 371 12.02 -15.74 16.58
CA ALA A 371 12.84 -15.81 17.79
C ALA A 371 14.20 -15.14 17.58
N GLY A 372 14.70 -14.46 18.60
CA GLY A 372 15.97 -13.75 18.51
C GLY A 372 16.25 -12.85 19.70
N THR A 373 17.37 -12.13 19.60
CA THR A 373 17.73 -11.06 20.53
C THR A 373 17.60 -9.73 19.80
N PHE A 374 16.75 -8.86 20.34
CA PHE A 374 16.42 -7.56 19.78
C PHE A 374 16.98 -6.47 20.70
N ALA A 375 17.48 -5.39 20.11
CA ALA A 375 17.75 -4.16 20.83
C ALA A 375 16.46 -3.35 20.90
N THR A 376 16.24 -2.68 22.02
CA THR A 376 15.11 -1.74 22.17
C THR A 376 15.55 -0.32 21.77
N ALA A 377 14.57 0.56 21.53
CA ALA A 377 14.75 1.94 21.09
C ALA A 377 15.59 2.79 22.08
N LYS A 378 15.63 2.42 23.37
CA LYS A 378 16.40 3.09 24.42
C LYS A 378 17.61 2.29 24.93
N GLY A 379 17.98 1.23 24.22
CA GLY A 379 19.23 0.49 24.44
C GLY A 379 19.16 -0.62 25.49
N GLY A 380 17.95 -1.05 25.87
CA GLY A 380 17.73 -2.34 26.51
C GLY A 380 17.80 -3.50 25.50
N SER A 381 17.59 -4.72 26.00
CA SER A 381 17.61 -5.95 25.19
C SER A 381 16.40 -6.83 25.47
N VAL A 382 15.82 -7.39 24.41
CA VAL A 382 14.76 -8.39 24.49
C VAL A 382 15.25 -9.70 23.89
N LYS A 383 15.13 -10.79 24.65
CA LYS A 383 15.26 -12.16 24.13
C LYS A 383 13.87 -12.74 23.94
N LEU A 384 13.43 -12.82 22.68
CA LEU A 384 12.11 -13.30 22.28
C LEU A 384 12.19 -14.75 21.79
N ASN A 385 11.29 -15.59 22.29
CA ASN A 385 11.13 -16.97 21.85
C ASN A 385 9.99 -17.07 20.83
N ALA A 386 9.98 -18.15 20.04
CA ALA A 386 9.01 -18.34 18.97
C ALA A 386 7.56 -18.49 19.47
N ASP A 387 7.36 -18.92 20.72
CA ASP A 387 6.05 -19.03 21.37
C ASP A 387 5.49 -17.67 21.87
N GLY A 388 6.20 -16.57 21.61
CA GLY A 388 5.83 -15.22 22.03
C GLY A 388 6.28 -14.85 23.45
N SER A 389 6.83 -15.79 24.22
CA SER A 389 7.45 -15.47 25.52
C SER A 389 8.75 -14.68 25.33
N PHE A 390 9.07 -13.79 26.26
CA PHE A 390 10.30 -13.01 26.18
C PHE A 390 10.84 -12.59 27.55
N SER A 391 12.13 -12.24 27.58
CA SER A 391 12.75 -11.49 28.68
C SER A 391 13.25 -10.14 28.19
N TYR A 392 12.89 -9.07 28.88
CA TYR A 392 13.33 -7.71 28.62
C TYR A 392 14.27 -7.25 29.74
N THR A 393 15.46 -6.78 29.37
CA THR A 393 16.43 -6.13 30.25
C THR A 393 16.51 -4.67 29.86
N PRO A 394 16.00 -3.72 30.67
CA PRO A 394 16.21 -2.30 30.42
C PRO A 394 17.70 -1.95 30.35
N LYS A 395 18.02 -0.82 29.72
CA LYS A 395 19.34 -0.24 29.88
C LYS A 395 19.56 0.11 31.37
N ALA A 396 20.78 -0.04 31.87
CA ALA A 396 21.12 0.35 33.24
C ALA A 396 20.76 1.83 33.49
N ASP A 397 20.19 2.11 34.67
CA ASP A 397 19.75 3.44 35.11
C ASP A 397 18.72 4.11 34.17
N PHE A 398 18.02 3.35 33.32
CA PHE A 398 17.00 3.88 32.42
C PHE A 398 15.59 3.71 33.00
N PHE A 399 14.92 4.85 33.21
CA PHE A 399 13.48 4.94 33.41
C PHE A 399 12.80 5.71 32.26
N GLY A 400 11.54 5.39 31.98
CA GLY A 400 10.75 5.99 30.91
C GLY A 400 10.24 4.99 29.87
N SER A 401 9.82 5.49 28.70
CA SER A 401 9.25 4.66 27.65
C SER A 401 10.34 4.08 26.75
N ASP A 402 10.32 2.76 26.57
CA ASP A 402 11.17 2.01 25.64
C ASP A 402 10.30 1.17 24.70
N SER A 403 10.84 0.70 23.58
CA SER A 403 10.09 -0.14 22.64
C SER A 403 10.97 -1.01 21.77
N PHE A 404 10.41 -2.08 21.20
CA PHE A 404 11.02 -2.82 20.10
C PHE A 404 9.92 -3.36 19.19
N THR A 405 10.28 -3.73 17.96
CA THR A 405 9.37 -4.40 17.04
C THR A 405 9.71 -5.88 16.93
N TYR A 406 8.69 -6.71 16.72
CA TYR A 406 8.85 -8.13 16.44
C TYR A 406 8.10 -8.49 15.15
N THR A 407 8.50 -9.61 14.54
CA THR A 407 7.80 -10.17 13.38
C THR A 407 7.06 -11.42 13.81
N VAL A 408 5.77 -11.48 13.52
CA VAL A 408 4.95 -12.69 13.65
C VAL A 408 4.82 -13.37 12.30
N LYS A 409 4.72 -14.69 12.31
CA LYS A 409 4.51 -15.55 11.15
C LYS A 409 3.38 -16.54 11.41
N ASP A 410 2.53 -16.77 10.42
CA ASP A 410 1.50 -17.83 10.46
C ASP A 410 1.99 -19.17 9.87
N ALA A 411 1.08 -20.14 9.76
CA ALA A 411 1.41 -21.47 9.23
C ALA A 411 1.80 -21.47 7.74
N ASP A 412 1.32 -20.51 6.96
CA ASP A 412 1.54 -20.40 5.52
C ASP A 412 2.78 -19.56 5.17
N GLY A 413 3.28 -18.81 6.16
CA GLY A 413 4.57 -18.13 6.11
C GLY A 413 4.47 -16.62 5.90
N ASP A 414 3.24 -16.10 5.86
CA ASP A 414 2.91 -14.69 5.86
C ASP A 414 3.42 -14.02 7.14
N THR A 415 3.77 -12.73 7.04
CA THR A 415 4.41 -12.01 8.14
C THR A 415 3.83 -10.63 8.34
N ASP A 416 3.74 -10.22 9.60
CA ASP A 416 3.40 -8.86 10.02
C ASP A 416 4.31 -8.40 11.17
N ILE A 417 4.36 -7.10 11.44
CA ILE A 417 5.25 -6.48 12.42
C ILE A 417 4.43 -5.81 13.52
N GLY A 418 4.61 -6.26 14.77
CA GLY A 418 4.02 -5.64 15.96
C GLY A 418 5.03 -4.80 16.73
N THR A 419 4.56 -3.78 17.44
CA THR A 419 5.37 -2.96 18.34
C THR A 419 5.08 -3.29 19.79
N VAL A 420 6.12 -3.57 20.57
CA VAL A 420 6.03 -3.68 22.02
C VAL A 420 6.53 -2.39 22.66
N THR A 421 5.74 -1.83 23.57
CA THR A 421 6.13 -0.66 24.38
C THR A 421 6.28 -1.04 25.85
N PHE A 422 7.40 -0.64 26.45
CA PHE A 422 7.70 -0.78 27.87
C PHE A 422 7.57 0.56 28.59
N SER A 423 6.90 0.58 29.73
CA SER A 423 6.99 1.67 30.70
C SER A 423 7.89 1.24 31.85
N VAL A 424 9.11 1.80 31.90
CA VAL A 424 10.13 1.47 32.91
C VAL A 424 10.06 2.46 34.07
N ALA A 425 9.80 1.94 35.28
CA ALA A 425 9.74 2.73 36.51
C ALA A 425 11.13 2.91 37.13
N ASP A 426 11.37 4.12 37.64
CA ASP A 426 12.54 4.56 38.42
C ASP A 426 12.55 3.91 39.82
N VAL A 427 13.74 3.57 40.32
CA VAL A 427 14.01 3.04 41.66
C VAL A 427 15.03 3.94 42.36
N ALA A 428 14.71 4.36 43.58
CA ALA A 428 15.60 5.23 44.35
C ALA A 428 16.90 4.51 44.73
N GLU A 429 18.00 4.88 44.08
CA GLU A 429 19.34 4.36 44.36
C GLU A 429 19.99 5.01 45.60
N THR A 430 20.63 4.20 46.46
CA THR A 430 21.43 4.70 47.59
C THR A 430 22.90 4.88 47.18
N PRO A 431 23.56 6.02 47.45
CA PRO A 431 24.92 6.27 46.99
C PRO A 431 25.93 5.30 47.62
N SER A 432 26.60 4.50 46.79
CA SER A 432 27.72 3.65 47.21
C SER A 432 28.98 4.48 47.48
N THR A 433 29.61 4.27 48.64
CA THR A 433 30.82 4.95 49.12
C THR A 433 32.03 4.79 48.17
N PRO A 434 32.87 5.83 47.96
CA PRO A 434 33.96 5.77 46.99
C PRO A 434 35.22 5.05 47.54
N LEU A 435 35.83 4.18 46.72
CA LEU A 435 37.20 3.67 46.92
C LEU A 435 38.23 4.46 46.07
N PRO A 436 39.51 4.54 46.50
CA PRO A 436 40.56 5.35 45.86
C PRO A 436 41.15 4.71 44.57
N PRO A 437 41.88 5.49 43.73
CA PRO A 437 41.92 5.27 42.29
C PRO A 437 43.08 4.37 41.80
N THR A 438 42.81 3.59 40.76
CA THR A 438 43.80 3.15 39.75
C THR A 438 43.13 3.15 38.36
N ALA A 439 43.78 3.76 37.36
CA ALA A 439 43.29 3.97 35.99
C ALA A 439 43.48 2.72 35.10
N PRO A 440 42.56 2.41 34.16
CA PRO A 440 42.68 2.84 32.75
C PRO A 440 41.34 3.24 32.07
N THR A 441 41.46 3.73 30.84
CA THR A 441 40.53 4.58 30.06
C THR A 441 39.27 3.91 29.47
N THR A 442 38.10 4.43 29.91
CA THR A 442 36.78 4.70 29.27
C THR A 442 36.25 3.91 28.04
N PRO A 443 35.02 3.35 28.11
CA PRO A 443 34.14 3.09 26.96
C PRO A 443 33.29 4.34 26.59
N SER A 444 32.90 4.40 25.32
CA SER A 444 32.27 5.53 24.61
C SER A 444 30.81 5.81 24.96
N THR A 445 30.50 7.10 25.11
CA THR A 445 29.16 7.69 25.27
C THR A 445 28.37 7.71 23.94
N PRO A 446 27.02 7.63 23.97
CA PRO A 446 26.20 7.87 22.78
C PRO A 446 26.32 9.34 22.35
N THR A 447 26.54 9.58 21.05
CA THR A 447 26.70 10.93 20.49
C THR A 447 25.36 11.68 20.53
N PRO A 448 25.27 12.86 21.16
CA PRO A 448 24.07 13.70 21.14
C PRO A 448 23.81 14.23 19.72
N THR A 449 22.54 14.25 19.29
CA THR A 449 22.12 14.99 18.08
C THR A 449 22.59 16.45 18.21
N PRO A 450 23.30 17.00 17.22
CA PRO A 450 23.85 18.34 17.34
C PRO A 450 22.74 19.38 17.51
N THR A 451 22.92 20.31 18.44
CA THR A 451 22.02 21.47 18.56
C THR A 451 22.48 22.53 17.55
N PRO A 452 21.68 22.84 16.51
CA PRO A 452 22.07 23.82 15.51
C PRO A 452 22.00 25.23 16.10
N VAL A 453 23.02 26.05 15.82
CA VAL A 453 23.10 27.46 16.23
C VAL A 453 22.68 28.43 15.12
N LYS A 454 22.56 27.96 13.88
CA LYS A 454 22.07 28.76 12.75
C LYS A 454 21.28 27.90 11.77
N THR A 455 20.27 28.50 11.14
CA THR A 455 19.46 27.83 10.11
C THR A 455 19.57 28.57 8.78
N ILE A 456 19.85 27.82 7.72
CA ILE A 456 20.00 28.31 6.34
C ILE A 456 18.96 27.58 5.49
N ASN A 457 18.06 28.34 4.87
CA ASN A 457 16.98 27.77 4.07
C ASN A 457 17.16 28.18 2.60
N GLY A 458 17.14 27.20 1.71
CA GLY A 458 17.00 27.35 0.28
C GLY A 458 15.58 27.71 -0.16
N THR A 459 15.36 27.51 -1.44
CA THR A 459 14.14 27.82 -2.18
C THR A 459 13.69 26.58 -2.96
N SER A 460 12.65 26.67 -3.78
CA SER A 460 12.30 25.58 -4.70
C SER A 460 13.15 25.54 -5.98
N ARG A 461 14.25 26.30 -6.03
CA ARG A 461 15.21 26.33 -7.13
C ARG A 461 16.57 25.87 -6.63
N SER A 462 17.37 25.30 -7.53
CA SER A 462 18.78 24.96 -7.28
C SER A 462 19.55 26.10 -6.61
N ASN A 463 20.13 25.80 -5.46
CA ASN A 463 20.88 26.69 -4.61
C ASN A 463 22.30 26.14 -4.35
N SER A 464 23.19 27.03 -3.94
CA SER A 464 24.49 26.68 -3.37
C SER A 464 24.52 27.24 -1.96
N LEU A 465 24.41 26.35 -0.98
CA LEU A 465 24.21 26.66 0.42
C LEU A 465 25.47 26.27 1.20
N ASN A 466 26.07 27.25 1.88
CA ASN A 466 27.26 27.04 2.68
C ASN A 466 26.98 27.44 4.14
N GLY A 467 27.27 26.53 5.05
CA GLY A 467 27.29 26.74 6.49
C GLY A 467 28.51 27.54 6.95
N THR A 468 28.77 27.46 8.25
CA THR A 468 29.77 28.26 8.97
C THR A 468 30.83 27.34 9.58
N SER A 469 31.40 27.70 10.74
CA SER A 469 32.37 26.83 11.43
C SER A 469 31.80 26.24 12.73
N GLY A 470 30.51 26.45 12.98
CA GLY A 470 29.76 25.80 14.05
C GLY A 470 28.48 25.19 13.51
N ASN A 471 27.77 24.44 14.36
CA ASN A 471 26.63 23.61 13.97
C ASN A 471 25.51 24.39 13.25
N ASP A 472 25.31 24.13 11.97
CA ASP A 472 24.27 24.69 11.12
C ASP A 472 23.16 23.66 10.86
N LYS A 473 21.94 24.15 10.63
CA LYS A 473 20.87 23.41 9.95
C LYS A 473 20.69 24.00 8.56
N ILE A 474 20.94 23.21 7.52
CA ILE A 474 20.82 23.62 6.12
C ILE A 474 19.70 22.82 5.46
N ASP A 475 18.70 23.52 4.92
CA ASP A 475 17.54 22.92 4.25
C ASP A 475 17.40 23.45 2.82
N GLY A 476 17.69 22.61 1.83
CA GLY A 476 17.65 22.93 0.40
C GLY A 476 16.24 23.19 -0.13
N LYS A 477 15.25 22.47 0.41
CA LYS A 477 13.85 22.39 -0.04
C LYS A 477 13.69 21.76 -1.42
N GLY A 478 14.01 22.45 -2.51
CA GLY A 478 13.71 21.93 -3.85
C GLY A 478 14.58 22.48 -4.95
N GLY A 479 14.69 21.72 -6.04
CA GLY A 479 15.74 21.92 -7.03
C GLY A 479 16.96 21.06 -6.73
N ASN A 480 17.95 21.09 -7.61
CA ASN A 480 19.20 20.36 -7.39
C ASN A 480 20.17 21.25 -6.62
N ASP A 481 20.32 21.00 -5.32
CA ASP A 481 21.05 21.85 -4.41
C ASP A 481 22.48 21.35 -4.18
N LYS A 482 23.41 22.29 -3.94
CA LYS A 482 24.75 21.99 -3.42
C LYS A 482 24.84 22.47 -1.99
N ILE A 483 25.04 21.55 -1.07
CA ILE A 483 24.98 21.79 0.37
C ILE A 483 26.34 21.46 0.98
N ASN A 484 26.92 22.40 1.69
CA ASN A 484 28.17 22.23 2.42
C ASN A 484 28.02 22.80 3.83
N GLY A 485 28.05 21.93 4.85
CA GLY A 485 27.95 22.31 6.26
C GLY A 485 29.13 23.15 6.75
N LYS A 486 30.31 22.92 6.14
CA LYS A 486 31.61 23.47 6.51
C LYS A 486 32.10 22.88 7.83
N GLY A 487 32.28 23.70 8.87
CA GLY A 487 32.83 23.26 10.15
C GLY A 487 31.73 23.08 11.18
N GLY A 488 31.82 22.05 12.02
CA GLY A 488 30.82 21.77 13.06
C GLY A 488 30.06 20.49 12.79
N ASN A 489 29.13 20.14 13.68
CA ASN A 489 28.23 19.01 13.47
C ASN A 489 26.93 19.54 12.87
N ASP A 490 26.77 19.41 11.57
CA ASP A 490 25.68 20.04 10.84
C ASP A 490 24.49 19.10 10.60
N ILE A 491 23.30 19.67 10.38
CA ILE A 491 22.11 18.96 9.91
C ILE A 491 21.84 19.40 8.47
N LEU A 492 21.93 18.47 7.52
CA LEU A 492 21.85 18.72 6.09
C LEU A 492 20.60 18.02 5.52
N ILE A 493 19.70 18.80 4.91
CA ILE A 493 18.46 18.34 4.30
C ILE A 493 18.47 18.78 2.83
N GLY A 494 18.44 17.83 1.90
CA GLY A 494 18.43 18.10 0.45
C GLY A 494 17.06 18.54 -0.04
N GLY A 495 16.02 17.82 0.37
CA GLY A 495 14.66 18.04 -0.06
C GLY A 495 14.35 17.33 -1.38
N SER A 496 13.89 18.07 -2.39
CA SER A 496 13.39 17.54 -3.65
C SER A 496 14.28 17.92 -4.83
N GLY A 497 14.98 16.97 -5.41
CA GLY A 497 15.88 17.21 -6.53
C GLY A 497 16.96 16.15 -6.56
N LYS A 498 18.04 16.44 -7.29
CA LYS A 498 19.30 15.71 -7.21
C LYS A 498 20.29 16.56 -6.46
N ASP A 499 20.46 16.27 -5.19
CA ASP A 499 21.22 17.12 -4.28
C ASP A 499 22.65 16.63 -4.11
N THR A 500 23.55 17.54 -3.78
CA THR A 500 24.98 17.26 -3.60
C THR A 500 25.42 17.72 -2.22
N PHE A 501 25.90 16.79 -1.40
CA PHE A 501 26.41 17.05 -0.05
C PHE A 501 27.93 17.03 -0.07
N THR A 502 28.56 18.19 0.11
CA THR A 502 30.01 18.36 -0.04
C THR A 502 30.72 18.33 1.31
N PHE A 503 31.72 17.46 1.42
CA PHE A 503 32.64 17.35 2.55
C PHE A 503 34.04 17.84 2.14
N ASP A 504 34.37 19.07 2.52
CA ASP A 504 35.65 19.74 2.18
C ASP A 504 36.41 20.30 3.38
N THR A 505 35.98 19.94 4.59
CA THR A 505 36.58 20.37 5.86
C THR A 505 37.24 19.22 6.60
N LYS A 506 38.12 19.55 7.55
CA LYS A 506 38.90 18.57 8.29
C LYS A 506 37.99 17.66 9.13
N LEU A 507 38.10 16.34 8.91
CA LEU A 507 37.35 15.33 9.65
C LEU A 507 37.73 15.28 11.14
N GLY A 508 36.77 14.93 11.99
CA GLY A 508 37.00 14.70 13.41
C GLY A 508 35.69 14.62 14.20
N SER A 509 35.77 14.27 15.48
CA SER A 509 34.60 14.11 16.37
C SER A 509 33.78 15.38 16.60
N THR A 510 34.30 16.54 16.18
CA THR A 510 33.62 17.85 16.21
C THR A 510 33.12 18.30 14.84
N ASN A 511 33.24 17.43 13.81
CA ASN A 511 32.82 17.70 12.44
C ASN A 511 32.17 16.46 11.83
N VAL A 512 31.08 16.02 12.46
CA VAL A 512 30.27 14.87 12.05
C VAL A 512 28.88 15.35 11.69
N ASP A 513 28.60 15.36 10.40
CA ASP A 513 27.33 15.87 9.89
C ASP A 513 26.24 14.80 9.86
N VAL A 514 24.99 15.23 9.86
CA VAL A 514 23.81 14.38 9.71
C VAL A 514 23.12 14.76 8.41
N ILE A 515 23.05 13.82 7.47
CA ILE A 515 22.25 13.96 6.25
C ILE A 515 20.90 13.27 6.50
N VAL A 516 19.83 14.05 6.44
CA VAL A 516 18.50 13.63 6.92
C VAL A 516 17.77 12.76 5.90
N ASP A 517 17.76 13.16 4.63
CA ASP A 517 16.84 12.67 3.61
C ASP A 517 17.52 12.17 2.32
N PHE A 518 18.77 11.70 2.42
CA PHE A 518 19.56 11.22 1.28
C PHE A 518 18.83 10.17 0.42
N LYS A 519 18.81 10.34 -0.90
CA LYS A 519 18.22 9.41 -1.87
C LYS A 519 19.30 8.79 -2.75
N SER A 520 19.66 7.54 -2.46
CA SER A 520 20.64 6.78 -3.27
C SER A 520 20.22 6.74 -4.76
N GLY A 521 21.19 6.92 -5.65
CA GLY A 521 21.01 7.00 -7.10
C GLY A 521 20.45 8.32 -7.63
N GLN A 522 20.07 9.26 -6.74
CA GLN A 522 19.65 10.62 -7.11
C GLN A 522 20.61 11.66 -6.54
N ASP A 523 20.88 11.58 -5.24
CA ASP A 523 21.77 12.48 -4.53
C ASP A 523 23.21 11.98 -4.57
N ILE A 524 24.16 12.89 -4.37
CA ILE A 524 25.61 12.61 -4.41
C ILE A 524 26.28 13.15 -3.14
N ILE A 525 27.22 12.36 -2.61
CA ILE A 525 28.17 12.79 -1.58
C ILE A 525 29.49 13.14 -2.27
N ASP A 526 29.81 14.43 -2.26
CA ASP A 526 31.06 14.97 -2.81
C ASP A 526 32.14 14.95 -1.72
N LEU A 527 33.22 14.21 -1.98
CA LEU A 527 34.37 14.04 -1.07
C LEU A 527 35.57 14.81 -1.64
N ASN A 528 36.00 15.88 -0.98
CA ASN A 528 37.13 16.67 -1.48
C ASN A 528 38.46 15.93 -1.29
N ASP A 529 39.27 15.79 -2.34
CA ASP A 529 40.52 15.03 -2.31
C ASP A 529 41.58 15.61 -1.35
N SER A 530 41.50 16.89 -1.00
CA SER A 530 42.39 17.51 -0.01
C SER A 530 42.11 17.02 1.42
N VAL A 531 40.90 16.52 1.68
CA VAL A 531 40.49 15.91 2.96
C VAL A 531 40.60 14.39 2.86
N PHE A 532 40.04 13.80 1.80
CA PHE A 532 40.02 12.37 1.54
C PHE A 532 41.22 11.92 0.70
N THR A 533 42.42 12.26 1.18
CA THR A 533 43.72 12.23 0.47
C THR A 533 44.17 10.89 -0.15
N LYS A 534 43.46 9.80 0.12
CA LYS A 534 43.76 8.45 -0.39
C LYS A 534 42.75 7.97 -1.43
N LEU A 535 41.71 8.77 -1.68
CA LEU A 535 40.78 8.57 -2.77
C LEU A 535 41.32 9.16 -4.06
N LYS A 536 40.91 8.60 -5.20
CA LYS A 536 41.22 9.13 -6.53
C LYS A 536 40.07 10.00 -6.99
N VAL A 537 40.37 11.19 -7.51
CA VAL A 537 39.38 12.11 -8.11
C VAL A 537 38.55 11.39 -9.18
N GLY A 538 37.24 11.63 -9.17
CA GLY A 538 36.24 10.96 -10.01
C GLY A 538 35.25 10.12 -9.20
N LYS A 539 34.48 9.26 -9.90
CA LYS A 539 33.55 8.33 -9.23
C LYS A 539 34.31 7.40 -8.29
N LEU A 540 33.77 7.19 -7.09
CA LEU A 540 34.37 6.27 -6.13
C LEU A 540 34.42 4.85 -6.72
N SER A 541 35.58 4.18 -6.58
CA SER A 541 35.71 2.77 -6.98
C SER A 541 34.84 1.89 -6.09
N ALA A 542 34.18 0.88 -6.67
CA ALA A 542 33.47 -0.13 -5.89
C ALA A 542 34.37 -0.85 -4.88
N SER A 543 35.66 -0.99 -5.18
CA SER A 543 36.66 -1.57 -4.27
C SER A 543 37.08 -0.63 -3.12
N ALA A 544 36.67 0.64 -3.15
CA ALA A 544 36.99 1.61 -2.11
C ALA A 544 35.82 1.85 -1.15
N PHE A 545 34.72 1.11 -1.32
CA PHE A 545 33.48 1.27 -0.57
C PHE A 545 33.03 -0.06 0.00
N VAL A 546 32.70 -0.06 1.29
CA VAL A 546 32.22 -1.24 1.98
C VAL A 546 31.01 -0.92 2.87
N VAL A 547 30.09 -1.88 2.96
CA VAL A 547 28.96 -1.82 3.89
C VAL A 547 29.26 -2.72 5.08
N GLY A 548 29.36 -2.14 6.27
CA GLY A 548 29.70 -2.87 7.49
C GLY A 548 30.21 -1.97 8.62
N GLU A 549 30.74 -2.60 9.67
CA GLU A 549 31.23 -1.90 10.87
C GLU A 549 32.70 -1.47 10.75
N LYS A 550 33.44 -1.98 9.75
CA LYS A 550 34.85 -1.70 9.50
C LYS A 550 35.26 -2.04 8.07
N ALA A 551 36.44 -1.60 7.64
CA ALA A 551 37.09 -2.05 6.42
C ALA A 551 37.32 -3.57 6.43
N LEU A 552 37.16 -4.21 5.27
CA LEU A 552 37.36 -5.65 5.05
C LEU A 552 38.69 -5.95 4.38
N ASP A 553 39.17 -5.04 3.53
CA ASP A 553 40.48 -5.14 2.90
C ASP A 553 41.16 -3.77 2.74
N ALA A 554 42.48 -3.80 2.47
CA ALA A 554 43.34 -2.62 2.37
C ALA A 554 42.93 -1.58 1.30
N SER A 555 41.97 -1.90 0.44
CA SER A 555 41.44 -1.01 -0.58
C SER A 555 40.17 -0.26 -0.15
N ASP A 556 39.46 -0.73 0.88
CA ASP A 556 38.31 -0.04 1.46
C ASP A 556 38.73 1.29 2.08
N ARG A 557 38.03 2.37 1.70
CA ARG A 557 38.31 3.74 2.17
C ARG A 557 37.09 4.40 2.77
N ILE A 558 35.91 4.11 2.24
CA ILE A 558 34.63 4.60 2.75
C ILE A 558 33.86 3.40 3.31
N ILE A 559 33.54 3.47 4.59
CA ILE A 559 32.79 2.43 5.30
C ILE A 559 31.43 3.01 5.65
N TYR A 560 30.38 2.34 5.19
CA TYR A 560 29.00 2.68 5.53
C TYR A 560 28.43 1.63 6.49
N ASN A 561 28.21 2.03 7.74
CA ASN A 561 27.52 1.19 8.71
C ASN A 561 26.01 1.33 8.53
N ASN A 562 25.40 0.44 7.76
CA ASN A 562 23.96 0.44 7.47
C ASN A 562 23.06 0.23 8.71
N LYS A 563 23.59 -0.15 9.88
CA LYS A 563 22.83 -0.24 11.13
C LYS A 563 22.73 1.12 11.81
N THR A 564 23.81 1.89 11.81
CA THR A 564 23.87 3.21 12.47
C THR A 564 23.60 4.37 11.52
N GLY A 565 23.80 4.18 10.22
CA GLY A 565 23.83 5.24 9.20
C GLY A 565 25.21 5.89 9.06
N ASP A 566 26.20 5.46 9.84
CA ASP A 566 27.47 6.17 9.95
C ASP A 566 28.37 5.95 8.73
N LEU A 567 29.02 7.03 8.30
CA LEU A 567 30.05 7.03 7.28
C LEU A 567 31.40 7.31 7.90
N TYR A 568 32.35 6.43 7.63
CA TYR A 568 33.73 6.55 8.08
C TYR A 568 34.68 6.61 6.89
N TYR A 569 35.77 7.36 7.08
CA TYR A 569 36.91 7.36 6.19
C TYR A 569 38.10 6.65 6.83
N ASP A 570 38.54 5.57 6.19
CA ASP A 570 39.74 4.82 6.56
C ASP A 570 40.88 5.13 5.57
N ALA A 571 41.79 6.02 5.96
CA ALA A 571 42.89 6.45 5.12
C ALA A 571 43.92 5.34 4.86
N ASP A 572 44.12 4.40 5.79
CA ASP A 572 45.06 3.30 5.61
C ASP A 572 44.38 2.03 5.05
N GLY A 573 43.05 1.94 5.20
CA GLY A 573 42.16 0.93 4.62
C GLY A 573 42.36 -0.46 5.20
N SER A 574 43.28 -0.60 6.15
CA SER A 574 43.69 -1.91 6.66
C SER A 574 42.69 -2.50 7.65
N GLY A 575 41.68 -1.71 8.08
CA GLY A 575 40.78 -2.06 9.19
C GLY A 575 41.48 -2.20 10.54
N SER A 576 42.78 -1.86 10.62
CA SER A 576 43.60 -1.89 11.84
C SER A 576 43.92 -0.49 12.39
N GLY A 577 43.72 0.57 11.57
CA GLY A 577 43.75 1.97 11.99
C GLY A 577 42.37 2.50 12.40
N GLU A 578 42.33 3.62 13.12
CA GLU A 578 41.08 4.30 13.49
C GLU A 578 40.47 5.01 12.27
N ALA A 579 39.41 4.42 11.71
CA ALA A 579 38.58 5.08 10.70
C ALA A 579 37.88 6.30 11.32
N VAL A 580 37.87 7.43 10.62
CA VAL A 580 37.30 8.68 11.13
C VAL A 580 35.86 8.82 10.66
N LYS A 581 34.91 8.89 11.61
CA LYS A 581 33.51 9.21 11.31
C LYS A 581 33.42 10.63 10.78
N PHE A 582 32.71 10.83 9.67
CA PHE A 582 32.52 12.17 9.09
C PHE A 582 31.06 12.52 8.82
N ALA A 583 30.18 11.54 8.66
CA ALA A 583 28.77 11.79 8.46
C ALA A 583 27.90 10.66 9.01
N THR A 584 26.60 10.93 9.13
CA THR A 584 25.54 9.96 9.43
C THR A 584 24.41 10.17 8.44
N ILE A 585 23.97 9.11 7.76
CA ILE A 585 22.78 9.07 6.93
C ILE A 585 21.60 8.66 7.81
N GLU A 586 20.77 9.62 8.22
CA GLU A 586 19.73 9.43 9.22
C GLU A 586 18.64 8.45 8.77
N ASN A 587 18.23 8.54 7.49
CA ASN A 587 17.23 7.65 6.91
C ASN A 587 17.76 6.24 6.59
N LYS A 588 19.07 5.99 6.81
CA LYS A 588 19.75 4.69 6.64
C LYS A 588 19.48 4.01 5.30
N VAL A 589 19.31 4.79 4.23
CA VAL A 589 19.10 4.24 2.88
C VAL A 589 20.30 3.36 2.48
N LYS A 590 20.05 2.36 1.63
CA LYS A 590 21.13 1.53 1.09
C LYS A 590 22.01 2.38 0.17
N LEU A 591 23.32 2.43 0.45
CA LEU A 591 24.30 3.13 -0.37
C LEU A 591 25.15 2.18 -1.20
N SER A 592 25.74 2.73 -2.25
CA SER A 592 26.77 2.10 -3.09
C SER A 592 27.87 3.11 -3.41
N ALA A 593 28.99 2.65 -3.98
CA ALA A 593 30.05 3.54 -4.45
C ALA A 593 29.57 4.59 -5.49
N TYR A 594 28.44 4.35 -6.18
CA TYR A 594 27.89 5.30 -7.15
C TYR A 594 27.27 6.55 -6.50
N ASP A 595 27.00 6.51 -5.20
CA ASP A 595 26.48 7.64 -4.43
C ASP A 595 27.59 8.63 -4.02
N PHE A 596 28.86 8.33 -4.34
CA PHE A 596 30.02 9.13 -3.95
C PHE A 596 30.79 9.61 -5.17
N TYR A 597 31.21 10.87 -5.13
CA TYR A 597 32.09 11.47 -6.12
C TYR A 597 33.24 12.19 -5.42
N VAL A 598 34.47 11.95 -5.88
CA VAL A 598 35.67 12.56 -5.32
C VAL A 598 36.03 13.77 -6.17
N ILE A 599 36.04 14.97 -5.56
CA ILE A 599 36.22 16.25 -6.24
C ILE A 599 37.58 16.89 -5.97
#